data_AF-A0A4P6Q2G8-F1
#
_entry.id   AF-A0A4P6Q2G8-F1
#
_cell.length_a   1.000
_cell.length_b   1.000
_cell.length_c   1.000
_cell.angle_alpha   90.00
_cell.angle_beta   90.00
_cell.angle_gamma   90.00
#
_symmetry.space_group_name_H-M   'P 1'
#
loop_
_entity.id
_entity.type
_entity.pdbx_description
1 polymer ?
#
loop_
_entity_poly.entity_id
_entity_poly.type
_entity_poly.pdbx_seq_one_letter_code
_entity_poly.pdbx_strand_id
1 'polypeptide(L)' 'MRRFRTDGRLNVYSTDVDLLFQHYGVLASRLGAAGVAPPATVLGVARLALPGLMVEIEGTAVA' A
#
# COMPACT_ATOMS: atom_id res chain seq x y z
N MET A 1 0.13 -24.95 -1.68
CA MET A 1 0.52 -23.58 -2.10
C MET A 1 -0.76 -22.74 -2.17
N ARG A 2 -0.96 -21.76 -1.28
CA ARG A 2 -2.21 -20.97 -1.24
C ARG A 2 -2.15 -19.87 -2.30
N ARG A 3 -3.12 -19.81 -3.22
CA ARG A 3 -3.16 -18.83 -4.31
C ARG A 3 -3.68 -17.49 -3.76
N PHE A 4 -2.92 -16.42 -3.96
CA PHE A 4 -3.33 -15.07 -3.58
C PHE A 4 -4.20 -14.44 -4.66
N ARG A 5 -5.17 -13.62 -4.24
CA ARG A 5 -5.97 -12.76 -5.13
C ARG A 5 -5.19 -11.51 -5.53
N THR A 6 -5.30 -11.08 -6.78
CA THR A 6 -4.54 -9.96 -7.37
C THR A 6 -5.40 -9.09 -8.28
N ASP A 7 -6.72 -9.21 -8.17
CA ASP A 7 -7.80 -8.56 -8.89
C ASP A 7 -7.96 -7.08 -8.47
N GLY A 8 -6.85 -6.34 -8.46
CA GLY A 8 -6.83 -4.93 -8.09
C GLY A 8 -5.41 -4.37 -8.07
N ARG A 9 -5.28 -3.08 -7.74
CA ARG A 9 -3.98 -2.42 -7.57
C ARG A 9 -4.02 -1.47 -6.37
N LEU A 10 -2.85 -1.18 -5.82
CA LEU A 10 -2.66 -0.15 -4.82
C LEU A 10 -1.73 0.95 -5.33
N ASN A 11 -2.08 2.21 -5.05
CA ASN A 11 -1.16 3.33 -5.10
C ASN A 11 -0.89 3.77 -3.66
N VAL A 12 0.38 3.85 -3.28
CA VAL A 12 0.83 4.27 -1.94
C VAL A 12 1.60 5.57 -2.08
N TYR A 13 1.01 6.66 -1.62
CA TYR A 13 1.63 7.98 -1.62
C TYR A 13 2.25 8.23 -0.24
N SER A 14 3.50 8.67 -0.19
CA SER A 14 4.17 8.94 1.08
C SER A 14 4.99 10.22 1.07
N THR A 15 5.00 10.91 2.20
CA THR A 15 5.90 12.06 2.42
C THR A 15 7.30 11.62 2.84
N ASP A 16 7.50 10.37 3.23
CA ASP A 16 8.78 9.78 3.61
C ASP A 16 8.81 8.29 3.19
N VAL A 17 9.35 8.03 2.00
CA VAL A 17 9.38 6.70 1.40
C VAL A 17 10.32 5.76 2.16
N ASP A 18 11.42 6.28 2.70
CA ASP A 18 12.40 5.48 3.43
C ASP A 18 11.80 4.99 4.75
N LEU A 19 11.16 5.88 5.51
CA LEU A 19 10.46 5.52 6.74
C LEU A 19 9.29 4.57 6.48
N LEU A 20 8.55 4.77 5.38
CA LEU A 20 7.54 3.79 4.95
C LEU A 20 8.15 2.40 4.74
N PHE A 21 9.29 2.28 4.04
CA PHE A 21 9.88 0.97 3.77
C PHE A 21 10.35 0.24 5.04
N GLN A 22 10.79 0.97 6.07
CA GLN A 22 11.08 0.39 7.38
C GLN A 22 9.84 -0.27 8.02
N HIS A 23 8.63 0.18 7.67
CA HIS A 23 7.37 -0.29 8.22
C HIS A 23 6.47 -1.04 7.22
N TYR A 24 6.91 -1.22 5.98
CA TYR A 24 6.08 -1.76 4.90
C TYR A 24 5.59 -3.19 5.19
N GLY A 25 6.36 -3.94 5.99
CA GLY A 25 5.98 -5.27 6.46
C GLY A 25 4.62 -5.31 7.15
N VAL A 26 4.17 -4.22 7.78
CA VAL A 26 2.84 -4.13 8.41
C VAL A 26 1.72 -4.17 7.35
N LEU A 27 1.87 -3.39 6.27
CA LEU A 27 0.92 -3.40 5.17
C LEU A 27 0.91 -4.76 4.46
N ALA A 28 2.10 -5.27 4.13
CA ALA A 28 2.24 -6.57 3.49
C ALA A 28 1.64 -7.72 4.33
N SER A 29 1.82 -7.70 5.65
CA SER A 29 1.25 -8.72 6.55
C SER A 29 -0.27 -8.69 6.57
N ARG A 30 -0.88 -7.49 6.56
CA ARG A 30 -2.35 -7.35 6.52
C ARG A 30 -2.94 -7.87 5.20
N LEU A 31 -2.32 -7.54 4.07
CA LEU A 31 -2.74 -8.04 2.76
C LEU A 31 -2.56 -9.56 2.65
N GLY A 32 -1.43 -10.08 3.16
CA GLY A 32 -1.15 -11.51 3.22
C GLY A 32 -2.17 -12.28 4.05
N ALA A 33 -2.57 -11.75 5.21
CA ALA A 33 -3.63 -12.33 6.04
C ALA A 33 -4.98 -12.40 5.30
N ALA A 34 -5.29 -11.39 4.48
CA ALA A 34 -6.47 -11.36 3.61
C ALA A 34 -6.36 -12.27 2.36
N GLY A 35 -5.20 -12.89 2.12
CA GLY A 35 -4.94 -13.71 0.94
C GLY A 35 -4.93 -12.88 -0.35
N VAL A 36 -4.54 -11.60 -0.27
CA VAL A 36 -4.45 -10.70 -1.42
C VAL A 36 -3.00 -10.24 -1.59
N ALA A 37 -2.54 -10.13 -2.84
CA ALA A 37 -1.22 -9.64 -3.19
C ALA A 37 -1.32 -8.75 -4.45
N PRO A 38 -1.98 -7.58 -4.35
CA PRO A 38 -2.15 -6.72 -5.51
C PRO A 38 -0.79 -6.10 -5.91
N PRO A 39 -0.55 -5.81 -7.20
CA PRO A 39 0.52 -4.90 -7.58
C PRO A 39 0.37 -3.57 -6.83
N ALA A 40 1.49 -3.01 -6.38
CA ALA A 40 1.54 -1.74 -5.67
C ALA A 40 2.64 -0.84 -6.23
N THR A 41 2.34 0.45 -6.35
CA THR A 41 3.32 1.50 -6.63
C THR A 41 3.51 2.35 -5.38
N VAL A 42 4.74 2.64 -5.00
CA VAL A 42 5.07 3.62 -3.95
C VAL A 42 5.61 4.89 -4.60
N LEU A 43 5.00 6.04 -4.30
CA LEU A 43 5.39 7.33 -4.83
C LEU A 43 5.63 8.34 -3.71
N GLY A 44 6.80 8.98 -3.74
CA GLY A 44 7.10 10.12 -2.87
C GLY A 44 6.32 11.36 -3.30
N VAL A 45 5.64 12.02 -2.37
CA VAL A 45 4.86 13.24 -2.60
C VAL A 45 5.16 14.29 -1.54
N ALA A 46 5.00 15.57 -1.88
CA ALA A 46 5.31 16.67 -0.96
C ALA A 46 4.30 16.81 0.19
N ARG A 47 3.05 16.39 0.00
CA ARG A 47 1.96 16.48 0.98
C ARG A 47 0.82 15.51 0.64
N LEU A 48 0.02 15.18 1.64
CA LEU A 48 -1.17 14.33 1.54
C LEU A 48 -2.47 15.12 1.77
N ALA A 49 -3.62 14.47 1.60
CA ALA A 49 -4.93 15.12 1.72
C ALA A 49 -5.18 15.70 3.13
N LEU A 50 -4.70 15.02 4.17
CA LEU A 50 -4.79 15.50 5.55
C LEU A 50 -3.39 15.86 6.10
N PRO A 51 -3.27 17.00 6.82
CA PRO A 51 -2.03 17.39 7.47
C PRO A 51 -1.56 16.35 8.49
N GLY A 52 -0.25 16.12 8.56
CA GLY A 52 0.37 15.22 9.54
C GLY A 52 0.30 13.73 9.18
N LEU A 53 -0.39 13.34 8.10
CA LEU A 53 -0.27 11.98 7.58
C LEU A 53 1.08 11.79 6.90
N MET A 54 1.63 10.58 7.06
CA MET A 54 2.86 10.13 6.39
C MET A 54 2.57 9.29 5.14
N VAL A 55 1.43 8.61 5.10
CA VAL A 55 1.05 7.65 4.06
C VAL A 55 -0.43 7.78 3.73
N GLU A 56 -0.76 7.74 2.44
CA GLU A 56 -2.12 7.59 1.90
C GLU A 56 -2.14 6.40 0.94
N ILE A 57 -3.19 5.57 1.01
CA ILE A 57 -3.32 4.37 0.20
C ILE A 57 -4.64 4.42 -0.57
N GLU A 58 -4.54 4.39 -1.89
CA GLU A 58 -5.66 4.28 -2.82
C GLU A 58 -5.70 2.85 -3.37
N GLY A 59 -6.89 2.22 -3.34
CA GLY A 59 -7.10 0.89 -3.89
C GLY A 59 -8.14 0.88 -4.99
N THR A 60 -7.84 0.18 -6.09
CA THR A 60 -8.82 -0.18 -7.12
C THR A 60 -9.01 -1.69 -7.09
N ALA A 61 -10.25 -2.16 -7.03
CA ALA A 61 -10.61 -3.57 -7.14
C ALA A 61 -11.39 -3.80 -8.44
N VAL A 62 -11.26 -4.99 -9.01
CA VAL A 62 -12.10 -5.48 -10.11
C VAL A 62 -12.90 -6.69 -9.63
N ALA A 63 -14.06 -6.93 -10.25
CA ALA A 63 -14.96 -8.02 -9.92
C ALA A 63 -14.80 -9.21 -10.89
#